data_AF-A0A958A4J2-F1
#
_entry.id   AF-A0A958A4J2-F1
#
_cell.length_a   1.000
_cell.length_b   1.000
_cell.length_c   1.000
_cell.angle_alpha   90.00
_cell.angle_beta   90.00
_cell.angle_gamma   90.00
#
_symmetry.space_group_name_H-M   'P 1'
#
loop_
_entity.id
_entity.type
_entity.pdbx_description
1 polymer ?
#
loop_
_entity_poly.entity_id
_entity_poly.type
_entity_poly.pdbx_seq_one_letter_code
_entity_poly.pdbx_strand_id
1 'polypeptide(L)'
;MPERRTPLYDYHLRSANRLVKGGGDYMFPLAYTSPVEEHFNVRANVGMQDLSSMGEVDIKGPGAERLINQLLVNDIRDMEPGQVRYSTMCNEYGGVVDDITVYKFHDEHFMIVT
;
A
#
# COMPACT_ATOMS: atom_id res chain seq x y z
N MET A 1 8.42 16.93 -9.82
CA MET A 1 7.22 16.50 -10.59
C MET A 1 6.00 17.28 -10.10
N PRO A 2 4.93 17.40 -10.91
CA PRO A 2 3.70 18.07 -10.48
C PRO A 2 3.07 17.37 -9.27
N GLU A 3 2.37 18.15 -8.45
CA GLU A 3 1.59 17.69 -7.31
C GLU A 3 0.57 16.60 -7.73
N ARG A 4 0.53 15.47 -7.02
CA ARG A 4 -0.48 14.42 -7.23
C ARG A 4 -1.59 14.50 -6.19
N ARG A 5 -2.79 14.09 -6.57
CA ARG A 5 -4.01 14.18 -5.76
C ARG A 5 -4.76 12.86 -5.78
N THR A 6 -5.28 12.44 -4.64
CA THR A 6 -6.18 11.28 -4.55
C THR A 6 -7.60 11.68 -4.93
N PRO A 7 -8.51 10.72 -5.21
CA PRO A 7 -9.93 11.01 -5.41
C PRO A 7 -10.59 11.74 -4.23
N LEU A 8 -10.01 11.65 -3.02
CA LEU A 8 -10.51 12.30 -1.81
C LEU A 8 -9.84 13.66 -1.51
N TYR A 9 -8.99 14.17 -2.41
CA TYR A 9 -8.24 15.42 -2.20
C TYR A 9 -9.12 16.60 -1.77
N ASP A 10 -10.26 16.81 -2.44
CA ASP A 10 -11.15 17.92 -2.12
C ASP A 10 -11.76 17.81 -0.72
N TYR A 11 -11.99 16.60 -0.24
CA TYR A 11 -12.42 16.38 1.15
C TYR A 11 -11.29 16.75 2.11
N HIS A 12 -10.07 16.28 1.86
CA HIS A 12 -8.90 16.58 2.68
C HIS A 12 -8.63 18.08 2.72
N LEU A 13 -8.73 18.78 1.60
CA LEU A 13 -8.53 20.23 1.52
C LEU A 13 -9.48 21.02 2.45
N ARG A 14 -10.70 20.52 2.66
CA ARG A 14 -11.72 21.18 3.51
C ARG A 14 -11.68 20.76 4.97
N SER A 15 -11.17 19.56 5.27
CA SER A 15 -11.32 18.93 6.58
C SER A 15 -10.00 18.72 7.32
N ALA A 16 -8.87 18.66 6.62
CA ALA A 16 -7.57 18.50 7.22
C ALA A 16 -7.10 19.83 7.81
N ASN A 17 -6.49 19.79 8.99
CA ASN A 17 -5.85 20.96 9.58
C ASN A 17 -4.60 21.37 8.79
N ARG A 18 -3.94 20.40 8.15
CA ARG A 18 -2.77 20.63 7.30
C ARG A 18 -2.63 19.54 6.25
N LEU A 19 -2.42 19.93 5.00
CA LEU A 19 -1.94 19.03 3.96
C LEU A 19 -0.41 19.05 3.89
N VAL A 20 0.18 17.90 3.61
CA VAL A 20 1.61 17.71 3.39
C VAL A 20 1.85 16.87 2.16
N LYS A 21 3.02 17.03 1.55
CA LYS A 21 3.45 16.19 0.44
C LYS A 21 4.06 14.90 1.00
N GLY A 22 3.59 13.76 0.55
CA GLY A 22 4.01 12.42 0.98
C GLY A 22 4.18 11.47 -0.22
N GLY A 23 4.40 10.19 0.08
CA GLY A 23 4.77 9.11 -0.88
C GLY A 23 4.25 9.28 -2.31
N GLY A 24 5.13 9.06 -3.28
CA GLY A 24 4.79 9.18 -4.71
C GLY A 24 4.44 10.61 -5.17
N ASP A 25 4.82 11.65 -4.42
CA ASP A 25 4.52 13.07 -4.65
C ASP A 25 3.03 13.49 -4.48
N TYR A 26 2.25 12.71 -3.73
CA TYR A 26 0.84 13.00 -3.42
C TYR A 26 0.69 13.98 -2.25
N MET A 27 -0.42 14.72 -2.25
CA MET A 27 -0.86 15.54 -1.12
C MET A 27 -1.77 14.76 -0.18
N PHE A 28 -1.45 14.76 1.11
CA PHE A 28 -2.18 14.03 2.15
C PHE A 28 -2.49 14.89 3.37
N PRO A 29 -3.52 14.55 4.14
CA PRO A 29 -3.74 15.11 5.46
C PRO A 29 -2.61 14.69 6.42
N LEU A 30 -1.95 15.65 7.06
CA LEU A 30 -1.08 15.37 8.20
C LEU A 30 -1.90 14.95 9.43
N ALA A 31 -3.03 15.63 9.62
CA ALA A 31 -4.05 15.38 10.64
C ALA A 31 -5.33 16.15 10.28
N TYR A 32 -6.47 15.65 10.75
CA TYR A 32 -7.77 16.33 10.76
C TYR A 32 -8.06 17.00 12.11
N THR A 33 -7.45 16.51 13.19
CA THR A 33 -7.48 17.08 14.53
C THR A 33 -6.05 17.24 15.03
N SER A 34 -5.58 16.36 15.92
CA SER A 34 -4.18 16.22 16.28
C SER A 34 -3.71 14.77 16.11
N PRO A 35 -2.42 14.53 15.75
CA PRO A 35 -1.92 13.16 15.61
C PRO A 35 -2.08 12.31 16.88
N VAL A 36 -2.01 12.93 18.05
CA VAL A 36 -2.16 12.25 19.34
C VAL A 36 -3.61 11.85 19.60
N GLU A 37 -4.57 12.76 19.39
CA GLU A 37 -5.99 12.45 19.56
C GLU A 37 -6.45 11.40 18.55
N GLU A 38 -6.02 11.51 17.28
CA GLU A 38 -6.33 10.52 16.24
C GLU A 38 -5.78 9.14 16.62
N HIS A 39 -4.54 9.07 17.11
CA HIS A 39 -3.95 7.82 17.58
C HIS A 39 -4.80 7.17 18.68
N PHE A 40 -5.18 7.93 19.71
CA PHE A 40 -6.02 7.40 20.79
C PHE A 40 -7.41 7.00 20.29
N ASN A 41 -8.01 7.77 19.38
CA ASN A 41 -9.30 7.43 18.79
C ASN A 41 -9.24 6.12 17.98
N VAL A 42 -8.21 5.87 17.17
CA VAL A 42 -8.08 4.59 16.44
C VAL A 42 -7.92 3.41 17.39
N ARG A 43 -7.24 3.60 18.53
CA ARG A 43 -7.04 2.54 19.53
C ARG A 43 -8.29 2.23 20.34
N ALA A 44 -9.11 3.24 20.63
CA ALA A 44 -10.30 3.10 21.45
C ALA A 44 -11.58 2.87 20.64
N ASN A 45 -11.61 3.35 19.39
CA ASN A 45 -12.79 3.38 18.53
C ASN A 45 -12.44 2.92 17.11
N VAL A 46 -12.82 3.70 16.08
CA VAL A 46 -12.57 3.42 14.66
C VAL A 46 -11.84 4.60 14.01
N GLY A 47 -10.89 4.29 13.13
CA GLY A 47 -10.20 5.25 12.28
C GLY A 47 -10.52 5.02 10.81
N MET A 48 -10.39 6.06 10.01
CA MET A 48 -10.43 5.98 8.55
C MET A 48 -9.18 6.66 7.99
N GLN A 49 -8.58 6.04 6.97
CA GLN A 49 -7.39 6.55 6.31
C GLN A 49 -7.57 6.44 4.80
N ASP A 50 -7.19 7.49 4.08
CA ASP A 50 -7.09 7.44 2.62
C ASP A 50 -5.76 6.79 2.23
N LEU A 51 -5.83 5.58 1.67
CA LEU A 51 -4.69 4.82 1.14
C LEU A 51 -4.66 4.80 -0.39
N SER A 52 -5.46 5.63 -1.07
CA SER A 52 -5.62 5.64 -2.53
C SER A 52 -4.36 6.05 -3.30
N SER A 53 -3.29 6.41 -2.60
CA SER A 53 -2.00 6.75 -3.18
C SER A 53 -1.06 5.57 -3.37
N MET A 54 -1.32 4.47 -2.65
CA MET A 54 -0.51 3.25 -2.75
C MET A 54 -0.52 2.76 -4.19
N GLY A 55 0.62 2.28 -4.68
CA GLY A 55 0.72 1.71 -6.01
C GLY A 55 0.09 0.32 -6.02
N GLU A 56 -0.68 0.03 -7.06
CA GLU A 56 -1.29 -1.28 -7.28
C GLU A 56 -0.75 -1.86 -8.58
N VAL A 57 -0.20 -3.07 -8.52
CA VAL A 57 0.29 -3.80 -9.69
C VAL A 57 -0.48 -5.12 -9.81
N ASP A 58 -1.37 -5.17 -10.79
CA ASP A 58 -2.20 -6.33 -11.10
C ASP A 58 -1.47 -7.29 -12.06
N ILE A 59 -1.18 -8.51 -11.58
CA ILE A 59 -0.33 -9.49 -12.25
C ILE A 59 -1.15 -10.73 -12.59
N LYS A 60 -1.25 -11.03 -13.90
CA LYS A 60 -2.09 -12.12 -14.42
C LYS A 60 -1.36 -13.04 -15.38
N GLY A 61 -1.75 -14.32 -15.37
CA GLY A 61 -1.34 -15.35 -16.32
C GLY A 61 -0.54 -16.50 -15.70
N PRO A 62 -0.20 -17.53 -16.50
CA PRO A 62 0.35 -18.81 -16.02
C PRO A 62 1.75 -18.71 -15.38
N GLY A 63 2.41 -17.56 -15.52
CA GLY A 63 3.72 -17.28 -14.91
C GLY A 63 3.67 -16.43 -13.65
N ALA A 64 2.48 -16.02 -13.18
CA ALA A 64 2.33 -15.03 -12.13
C ALA A 64 2.96 -15.49 -10.80
N GLU A 65 2.62 -16.69 -10.31
CA GLU A 65 3.19 -17.21 -9.05
C GLU A 65 4.72 -17.31 -9.11
N ARG A 66 5.28 -17.74 -10.25
CA ARG A 66 6.73 -17.82 -10.45
C ARG A 66 7.38 -16.43 -10.41
N LEU A 67 6.77 -15.44 -11.06
CA LEU A 67 7.27 -14.07 -11.05
C LEU A 67 7.26 -13.50 -9.63
N ILE A 68 6.17 -13.65 -8.89
CA ILE A 68 6.07 -13.17 -7.51
C ILE A 68 7.16 -13.81 -6.62
N ASN A 69 7.34 -15.13 -6.68
CA ASN A 69 8.39 -15.82 -5.92
C ASN A 69 9.82 -15.43 -6.34
N GLN A 70 10.03 -14.87 -7.54
CA GLN A 70 11.32 -14.33 -7.95
C GLN A 70 11.56 -12.92 -7.41
N LEU A 71 10.51 -12.13 -7.22
CA LEU A 71 10.60 -10.75 -6.71
C LEU A 71 10.70 -10.70 -5.18
N LEU A 72 10.05 -11.62 -4.50
CA LEU A 72 9.89 -11.60 -3.04
C LEU A 72 10.92 -12.44 -2.30
N VAL A 73 11.28 -11.98 -1.10
CA VAL A 73 12.06 -12.77 -0.14
C VAL A 73 11.24 -13.93 0.44
N ASN A 74 9.95 -13.72 0.72
CA ASN A 74 9.09 -14.76 1.27
C ASN A 74 8.51 -15.63 0.15
N ASP A 75 8.52 -16.95 0.35
CA ASP A 75 7.78 -17.90 -0.50
C ASP A 75 6.28 -17.58 -0.46
N ILE A 76 5.55 -17.75 -1.56
CA ILE A 76 4.09 -17.55 -1.65
C ILE A 76 3.30 -18.81 -2.06
N ARG A 77 3.98 -19.94 -2.30
CA ARG A 77 3.36 -21.16 -2.88
C ARG A 77 2.35 -21.85 -1.97
N ASP A 78 2.44 -21.63 -0.67
CA ASP A 78 1.51 -22.10 0.36
C ASP A 78 0.31 -21.15 0.56
N MET A 79 0.24 -20.04 -0.19
CA MET A 79 -0.91 -19.15 -0.10
C MET A 79 -2.14 -19.75 -0.79
N GLU A 80 -3.28 -19.58 -0.15
CA GLU A 80 -4.60 -19.87 -0.69
C GLU A 80 -5.27 -18.59 -1.25
N PRO A 81 -6.18 -18.71 -2.23
CA PRO A 81 -7.02 -17.61 -2.69
C PRO A 81 -7.68 -16.82 -1.54
N GLY A 82 -7.64 -15.50 -1.63
CA GLY A 82 -8.15 -14.57 -0.61
C GLY A 82 -7.14 -14.20 0.48
N GLN A 83 -5.95 -14.80 0.49
CA GLN A 83 -4.90 -14.45 1.44
C GLN A 83 -4.04 -13.28 0.95
N VAL A 84 -3.48 -12.56 1.93
CA VAL A 84 -2.47 -11.52 1.73
C VAL A 84 -1.19 -11.90 2.47
N ARG A 85 -0.04 -11.60 1.89
CA ARG A 85 1.26 -11.79 2.52
C ARG A 85 2.12 -10.55 2.38
N TYR A 86 2.66 -10.10 3.50
CA TYR A 86 3.71 -9.08 3.53
C TYR A 86 5.06 -9.71 3.21
N SER A 87 5.86 -9.05 2.38
CA SER A 87 7.21 -9.47 2.05
C SER A 87 8.06 -8.28 1.64
N THR A 88 9.37 -8.45 1.74
CA THR A 88 10.33 -7.52 1.16
C THR A 88 10.64 -7.90 -0.28
N MET A 89 10.84 -6.90 -1.13
CA MET A 89 11.42 -7.02 -2.47
C MET A 89 12.85 -6.48 -2.43
N CYS A 90 13.81 -7.27 -2.90
CA CYS A 90 15.23 -6.90 -2.92
C CYS A 90 15.76 -6.83 -4.34
N ASN A 91 16.81 -6.03 -4.55
CA ASN A 91 17.58 -6.03 -5.79
C ASN A 91 18.57 -7.21 -5.81
N GLU A 92 19.30 -7.35 -6.91
CA GLU A 92 20.29 -8.41 -7.14
C GLU A 92 21.45 -8.45 -6.13
N TYR A 93 21.67 -7.37 -5.38
CA TYR A 93 22.68 -7.27 -4.33
C TYR A 93 22.13 -7.55 -2.93
N GLY A 94 20.85 -7.90 -2.82
CA GLY A 94 20.16 -8.11 -1.54
C GLY A 94 19.77 -6.81 -0.81
N GLY A 95 19.92 -5.65 -1.47
CA GLY A 95 19.44 -4.38 -0.94
C GLY A 95 17.92 -4.28 -1.06
N VAL A 96 17.26 -3.78 -0.02
CA VAL A 96 15.81 -3.57 -0.02
C VAL A 96 15.45 -2.53 -1.07
N VAL A 97 14.58 -2.91 -1.98
CA VAL A 97 13.95 -1.99 -2.93
C VAL A 97 12.66 -1.48 -2.33
N ASP A 98 11.86 -2.36 -1.74
CA ASP A 98 10.58 -2.00 -1.15
C ASP A 98 10.06 -3.08 -0.18
N ASP A 99 9.08 -2.71 0.65
CA ASP A 99 8.23 -3.64 1.39
C ASP A 99 6.80 -3.62 0.83
N ILE A 100 6.29 -4.80 0.46
CA ILE A 100 5.03 -4.90 -0.28
C ILE A 100 4.10 -5.93 0.35
N THR A 101 2.83 -5.81 -0.01
CA THR A 101 1.85 -6.87 0.24
C THR A 101 1.42 -7.52 -1.07
N VAL A 102 1.28 -8.84 -1.07
CA VAL A 102 0.75 -9.61 -2.19
C VAL A 102 -0.57 -10.25 -1.80
N TYR A 103 -1.59 -9.98 -2.59
CA TYR A 103 -2.90 -10.61 -2.52
C TYR A 103 -2.97 -11.72 -3.56
N LYS A 104 -3.36 -12.93 -3.16
CA LYS A 104 -3.63 -14.05 -4.07
C LYS A 104 -5.12 -14.11 -4.37
N PHE A 105 -5.52 -13.89 -5.62
CA PHE A 105 -6.92 -14.10 -6.05
C PHE A 105 -7.14 -15.52 -6.56
N HIS A 106 -6.19 -16.06 -7.32
CA HIS A 106 -6.07 -17.47 -7.70
C HIS A 106 -4.65 -17.73 -8.25
N ASP A 107 -4.35 -18.96 -8.69
CA ASP A 107 -2.98 -19.39 -9.06
C ASP A 107 -2.35 -18.63 -10.25
N GLU A 108 -3.13 -17.83 -10.96
CA GLU A 108 -2.69 -17.03 -12.10
C GLU A 108 -3.08 -15.55 -11.96
N HIS A 109 -3.47 -15.09 -10.76
CA HIS A 109 -3.88 -13.70 -10.55
C HIS A 109 -3.53 -13.24 -9.13
N PHE A 110 -2.65 -12.26 -9.09
CA PHE A 110 -2.11 -11.67 -7.88
C PHE A 110 -2.13 -10.14 -8.00
N MET A 111 -2.17 -9.45 -6.87
CA MET A 111 -1.96 -8.00 -6.84
C MET A 111 -0.90 -7.66 -5.80
N ILE A 112 0.08 -6.87 -6.23
CA ILE A 112 1.04 -6.21 -5.36
C ILE A 112 0.49 -4.84 -4.96
N VAL A 113 0.60 -4.51 -3.68
CA VAL A 113 0.42 -3.15 -3.17
C VAL A 113 1.74 -2.66 -2.56
N THR A 114 2.21 -1.49 -3.01
CA THR A 114 3.49 -0.80 -2.72
C THR A 114 3.24 0.61 -2.21
#